data_AF-X0YDS2-F1
#
_entry.id   AF-X0YDS2-F1
#
_cell.length_a   1.000
_cell.length_b   1.000
_cell.length_c   1.000
_cell.angle_alpha   90.00
_cell.angle_beta   90.00
_cell.angle_gamma   90.00
#
_symmetry.space_group_name_H-M   'P 1'
#
loop_
_entity.id
_entity.type
_entity.pdbx_description
1 polymer ?
#
loop_
_entity_poly.entity_id
_entity_poly.type
_entity_poly.pdbx_seq_one_letter_code
_entity_poly.pdbx_strand_id
1 'polypeptide(L)'
;MANTISNVYVSTFENFVRQQAQQEISRLLPYVQVRGEESLDHNWEKLGVSEMSLKTTRKQATPTADTPWARRVAISQTWDNGDSTELEDPAQMIVDPNSNLIQSLGYSARRKQDDVILTACSADALEGDGTTTAFDAGQIVGVACLRVVL
;
A
#
# COMPACT_ATOMS: atom_id res chain seq x y z
N MET A 1 9.61 14.95 -37.24
CA MET A 1 8.24 15.20 -36.73
C MET A 1 7.32 13.98 -36.80
N ALA A 2 7.37 13.13 -37.85
CA ALA A 2 6.57 11.89 -37.89
C ALA A 2 7.02 10.81 -36.88
N ASN A 3 8.33 10.72 -36.58
CA ASN A 3 8.90 9.71 -35.66
C ASN A 3 8.61 9.98 -34.17
N THR A 4 8.02 11.13 -33.83
CA THR A 4 7.74 11.53 -32.44
C THR A 4 6.25 11.46 -32.08
N ILE A 5 5.38 11.19 -33.05
CA ILE A 5 3.92 11.17 -32.85
C ILE A 5 3.53 10.08 -31.84
N SER A 6 4.12 8.88 -31.95
CA SER A 6 3.91 7.80 -30.98
C SER A 6 4.35 8.19 -29.56
N ASN A 7 5.50 8.86 -29.44
CA ASN A 7 5.99 9.34 -28.14
C ASN A 7 5.07 10.39 -27.52
N VAL A 8 4.44 11.24 -28.34
CA VAL A 8 3.47 12.22 -27.87
C VAL A 8 2.25 11.51 -27.29
N TYR A 9 1.69 10.50 -27.96
CA TYR A 9 0.57 9.72 -27.43
C TYR A 9 0.88 8.99 -26.12
N VAL A 10 2.09 8.43 -25.99
CA VAL A 10 2.53 7.82 -24.73
C VAL A 10 2.62 8.87 -23.61
N SER A 11 3.23 10.02 -23.88
CA SER A 11 3.37 11.08 -22.88
C SER A 11 2.04 11.71 -22.47
N THR A 12 1.08 11.86 -23.40
CA THR A 12 -0.26 12.39 -23.07
C THR A 12 -1.05 11.39 -22.23
N PHE A 13 -1.03 10.10 -22.60
CA PHE A 13 -1.65 9.05 -21.79
C PHE A 13 -1.08 9.02 -20.37
N GLU A 14 0.25 9.03 -20.24
CA GLU A 14 0.94 9.05 -18.95
C GLU A 14 0.53 10.25 -18.08
N ASN A 15 0.44 11.45 -18.69
CA ASN A 15 0.02 12.66 -17.99
C ASN A 15 -1.44 12.58 -17.50
N PHE A 16 -2.36 12.06 -18.33
CA PHE A 16 -3.75 11.91 -17.94
C PHE A 16 -3.95 10.89 -16.83
N VAL A 17 -3.24 9.76 -16.90
CA VAL A 17 -3.28 8.74 -15.84
C VAL A 17 -2.75 9.32 -14.52
N ARG A 18 -1.64 10.08 -14.54
CA ARG A 18 -1.13 10.75 -13.33
C ARG A 18 -2.10 11.78 -12.77
N GLN A 19 -2.75 12.57 -13.62
CA GLN A 19 -3.73 13.56 -13.20
C GLN A 19 -4.96 12.89 -12.57
N GLN A 20 -5.48 11.83 -13.18
CA GLN A 20 -6.61 11.07 -12.66
C GLN A 20 -6.26 10.41 -11.32
N ALA A 21 -5.08 9.80 -11.22
CA ALA A 21 -4.60 9.20 -9.98
C ALA A 21 -4.53 10.22 -8.83
N GLN A 22 -4.21 11.49 -9.08
CA GLN A 22 -4.20 12.53 -8.05
C GLN A 22 -5.60 12.91 -7.55
N GLN A 23 -6.61 12.86 -8.41
CA GLN A 23 -7.99 13.20 -8.03
C GLN A 23 -8.62 12.13 -7.14
N GLU A 24 -8.14 10.90 -7.25
CA GLU A 24 -8.70 9.78 -6.53
C GLU A 24 -7.94 9.46 -5.25
N ILE A 25 -8.68 9.46 -4.15
CA ILE A 25 -8.16 9.19 -2.81
C ILE A 25 -8.45 7.72 -2.47
N SER A 26 -7.41 6.96 -2.10
CA SER A 26 -7.58 5.65 -1.47
C SER A 26 -8.21 5.83 -0.09
N ARG A 27 -9.17 4.95 0.24
CA ARG A 27 -9.92 5.08 1.50
C ARG A 27 -9.09 4.68 2.70
N LEU A 28 -8.18 3.71 2.55
CA LEU A 28 -7.44 3.13 3.65
C LEU A 28 -6.06 3.77 3.87
N LEU A 29 -5.49 4.43 2.86
CA LEU A 29 -4.15 5.05 2.90
C LEU A 29 -3.98 6.06 4.06
N PRO A 30 -4.95 6.95 4.40
CA PRO A 30 -4.79 7.88 5.52
C PRO A 30 -4.66 7.21 6.90
N TYR A 31 -5.05 5.94 7.01
CA TYR A 31 -5.03 5.19 8.27
C TYR A 31 -3.77 4.33 8.44
N VAL A 32 -2.87 4.32 7.46
CA VAL A 32 -1.64 3.52 7.45
C VAL A 32 -0.42 4.44 7.48
N GLN A 33 0.67 3.98 8.09
CA GLN A 33 1.94 4.69 8.04
C GLN A 33 2.61 4.47 6.68
N VAL A 34 2.83 5.57 5.96
CA VAL A 34 3.47 5.54 4.64
C VAL A 34 4.94 5.96 4.76
N ARG A 35 5.80 5.25 4.04
CA ARG A 35 7.20 5.62 3.78
C ARG A 35 7.44 5.50 2.28
N GLY A 36 7.89 6.60 1.68
CA GLY A 36 8.31 6.61 0.28
C GLY A 36 9.82 6.45 0.25
N GLU A 37 10.29 5.22 0.11
CA GLU A 37 11.70 4.91 -0.15
C GLU A 37 11.84 4.36 -1.58
N GLU A 38 12.98 4.64 -2.21
CA GLU A 38 13.34 4.08 -3.53
C GLU A 38 13.91 2.64 -3.40
N SER A 39 13.89 2.08 -2.18
CA SER A 39 14.35 0.73 -1.87
C SER A 39 13.27 -0.31 -2.12
N LEU A 40 13.68 -1.54 -2.44
CA LEU A 40 12.80 -2.69 -2.65
C LEU A 40 12.09 -3.10 -1.35
N ASP A 41 12.80 -3.00 -0.22
CA ASP A 41 12.31 -3.33 1.12
C ASP A 41 12.57 -2.18 2.11
N HIS A 42 11.69 -2.08 3.10
CA HIS A 42 11.84 -1.17 4.24
C HIS A 42 11.68 -1.91 5.57
N ASN A 43 12.57 -1.64 6.52
CA ASN A 43 12.54 -2.20 7.86
C ASN A 43 11.95 -1.21 8.87
N TRP A 44 10.95 -1.65 9.63
CA TRP A 44 10.42 -0.94 10.78
C TRP A 44 10.94 -1.51 12.09
N GLU A 45 11.48 -0.64 12.93
CA GLU A 45 11.99 -0.99 14.24
C GLU A 45 10.87 -1.26 15.24
N LYS A 46 11.06 -2.30 16.05
CA LYS A 46 10.19 -2.70 17.16
C LYS A 46 11.02 -2.75 18.44
N LEU A 47 10.56 -2.01 19.44
CA LEU A 47 11.11 -2.06 20.79
C LEU A 47 10.28 -3.02 21.66
N GLY A 48 10.95 -3.93 22.35
CA GLY A 48 10.33 -4.79 23.36
C GLY A 48 9.88 -4.02 24.60
N VAL A 49 9.05 -4.65 25.42
CA VAL A 49 8.59 -4.05 26.69
C VAL A 49 9.77 -3.90 27.66
N SER A 50 9.85 -2.75 28.32
CA SER A 50 10.80 -2.50 29.40
C SER A 50 10.04 -2.31 30.71
N GLU A 51 10.49 -2.96 31.79
CA GLU A 51 9.90 -2.82 33.12
C GLU A 51 10.84 -2.08 34.08
N MET A 52 10.26 -1.20 34.90
CA MET A 52 11.00 -0.48 35.93
C MET A 52 11.06 -1.31 37.22
N SER A 53 12.26 -1.47 37.79
CA SER A 53 12.43 -2.14 39.07
C SER A 53 12.29 -1.19 40.26
N LEU A 54 11.70 -1.69 41.36
CA LEU A 54 11.59 -0.93 42.60
C LEU A 54 12.97 -0.77 43.25
N LYS A 55 13.27 0.47 43.67
CA LYS A 55 14.45 0.77 44.49
C LYS A 55 14.19 0.39 45.94
N THR A 56 14.75 -0.72 46.41
CA THR A 56 14.50 -1.25 47.75
C THR A 56 15.41 -0.66 48.82
N THR A 57 16.57 -0.11 48.44
CA THR A 57 17.55 0.47 49.37
C THR A 57 18.15 1.79 48.88
N ARG A 58 18.72 2.57 49.81
CA ARG A 58 19.39 3.84 49.48
C ARG A 58 20.73 3.53 48.80
N LYS A 59 20.99 4.20 47.66
CA LYS A 59 22.20 4.01 46.82
C LYS A 59 22.37 2.59 46.21
N GLN A 60 21.26 1.90 45.93
CA GLN A 60 21.28 0.71 45.08
C GLN A 60 21.76 1.05 43.67
N ALA A 61 22.59 0.18 43.07
CA ALA A 61 22.99 0.28 41.68
C ALA A 61 21.76 0.16 40.76
N THR A 62 21.67 1.01 39.74
CA THR A 62 20.64 0.90 38.72
C THR A 62 20.85 -0.41 37.95
N PRO A 63 19.86 -1.31 37.88
CA PRO A 63 19.99 -2.50 37.08
C PRO A 63 20.06 -2.14 35.59
N THR A 64 20.98 -2.75 34.87
CA THR A 64 21.03 -2.69 33.41
C THR A 64 20.07 -3.74 32.87
N ALA A 65 18.91 -3.31 32.38
CA ALA A 65 17.97 -4.16 31.66
C ALA A 65 17.98 -3.73 30.19
N ASP A 66 18.62 -4.53 29.35
CA ASP A 66 18.67 -4.27 27.91
C ASP A 66 17.32 -4.64 27.29
N THR A 67 16.65 -3.65 26.71
CA THR A 67 15.40 -3.87 25.98
C THR A 67 15.69 -4.57 24.66
N PRO A 68 15.04 -5.71 24.35
CA PRO A 68 15.25 -6.38 23.09
C PRO A 68 14.73 -5.52 21.93
N TRP A 69 15.53 -5.41 20.88
CA TRP A 69 15.15 -4.78 19.61
C TRP A 69 14.88 -5.85 18.56
N ALA A 70 13.83 -5.66 17.79
CA ALA A 70 13.46 -6.49 16.65
C ALA A 70 12.99 -5.60 15.50
N ARG A 71 12.77 -6.18 14.31
CA ARG A 71 12.38 -5.44 13.10
C ARG A 71 11.31 -6.19 12.31
N ARG A 72 10.42 -5.44 11.68
CA ARG A 72 9.47 -5.92 10.66
C ARG A 72 9.84 -5.40 9.29
N VAL A 73 9.51 -6.15 8.25
CA VAL A 73 9.85 -5.79 6.87
C VAL A 73 8.58 -5.56 6.06
N ALA A 74 8.54 -4.49 5.25
CA ALA A 74 7.67 -4.46 4.07
C ALA A 74 8.47 -4.67 2.82
N ILE A 75 7.83 -5.43 1.95
CA ILE A 75 8.31 -5.75 0.62
C ILE A 75 7.42 -5.03 -0.37
N SER A 76 8.03 -4.28 -1.28
CA SER A 76 7.32 -3.65 -2.38
C SER A 76 6.94 -4.69 -3.44
N GLN A 77 5.71 -4.63 -3.94
CA GLN A 77 5.19 -5.50 -5.00
C GLN A 77 4.76 -4.67 -6.20
N THR A 78 5.04 -5.18 -7.40
CA THR A 78 4.67 -4.55 -8.67
C THR A 78 3.31 -5.04 -9.15
N TRP A 79 2.47 -4.10 -9.58
CA TRP A 79 1.14 -4.34 -10.13
C TRP A 79 0.98 -3.62 -11.46
N ASP A 80 0.29 -4.25 -12.41
CA ASP A 80 0.03 -3.72 -13.74
C ASP A 80 -1.45 -3.87 -14.14
N ASN A 81 -1.90 -2.99 -15.02
CA ASN A 81 -3.21 -3.05 -15.68
C ASN A 81 -3.09 -2.38 -17.05
N GLY A 82 -3.78 -2.90 -18.05
CA GLY A 82 -3.69 -2.39 -19.42
C GLY A 82 -4.95 -2.67 -20.22
N ASP A 83 -5.34 -1.68 -21.02
CA ASP A 83 -6.46 -1.74 -21.95
C ASP A 83 -5.99 -1.33 -23.36
N SER A 84 -6.57 -1.94 -24.39
CA SER A 84 -6.27 -1.65 -25.79
C SER A 84 -7.44 -0.91 -26.45
N THR A 85 -7.14 0.12 -27.24
CA THR A 85 -8.12 0.87 -28.02
C THR A 85 -7.65 0.95 -29.47
N GLU A 86 -8.58 0.81 -30.41
CA GLU A 86 -8.30 1.02 -31.83
C GLU A 86 -8.75 2.42 -32.28
N LEU A 87 -8.24 2.87 -33.43
CA LEU A 87 -8.54 4.22 -33.95
C LEU A 87 -10.01 4.38 -34.39
N GLU A 88 -10.70 3.27 -34.63
CA GLU A 88 -12.09 3.23 -35.12
C GLU A 88 -13.10 3.30 -33.97
N ASP A 89 -12.71 2.91 -32.75
CA ASP A 89 -13.61 2.86 -31.58
C ASP A 89 -14.28 4.21 -31.26
N PRO A 90 -13.57 5.36 -31.30
CA PRO A 90 -14.20 6.66 -31.05
C PRO A 90 -15.19 7.07 -32.14
N ALA A 91 -15.06 6.53 -33.37
CA ALA A 91 -15.95 6.85 -34.48
C ALA A 91 -17.22 6.00 -34.46
N GLN A 92 -17.19 4.82 -33.84
CA GLN A 92 -18.30 3.87 -33.80
C GLN A 92 -19.16 3.99 -32.53
N MET A 93 -18.66 4.65 -31.48
CA MET A 93 -19.36 4.82 -30.19
C MET A 93 -19.89 6.24 -29.99
N ILE A 94 -21.10 6.37 -29.41
CA ILE A 94 -21.70 7.68 -29.05
C ILE A 94 -20.95 8.35 -27.89
N VAL A 95 -20.36 7.55 -27.02
CA VAL A 95 -19.58 8.00 -25.86
C VAL A 95 -18.11 7.76 -26.18
N ASP A 96 -17.24 8.71 -25.83
CA ASP A 96 -15.78 8.56 -26.02
C ASP A 96 -15.22 7.46 -25.10
N PRO A 97 -14.76 6.31 -25.66
CA PRO A 97 -14.24 5.22 -24.86
C PRO A 97 -12.90 5.57 -24.19
N ASN A 98 -12.09 6.45 -24.78
CA ASN A 98 -10.73 6.71 -24.30
C ASN A 98 -10.70 7.39 -22.93
N SER A 99 -11.56 8.39 -22.73
CA SER A 99 -11.67 9.07 -21.43
C SER A 99 -12.17 8.13 -20.34
N ASN A 100 -13.13 7.26 -20.66
CA ASN A 100 -13.68 6.29 -19.71
C ASN A 100 -12.66 5.22 -19.32
N LEU A 101 -11.82 4.78 -20.26
CA LEU A 101 -10.75 3.81 -19.98
C LEU A 101 -9.65 4.39 -19.09
N ILE A 102 -9.26 5.66 -19.32
CA ILE A 102 -8.30 6.34 -18.44
C ILE A 102 -8.87 6.47 -17.01
N GLN A 103 -10.16 6.79 -16.89
CA GLN A 103 -10.84 6.85 -15.59
C GLN A 103 -10.91 5.46 -14.94
N SER A 104 -11.28 4.41 -15.67
CA SER A 104 -11.34 3.06 -15.10
C SER A 104 -9.98 2.55 -14.64
N LEU A 105 -8.91 2.92 -15.36
CA LEU A 105 -7.53 2.60 -15.01
C LEU A 105 -7.08 3.33 -13.73
N GLY A 106 -7.44 4.61 -13.57
CA GLY A 106 -7.26 5.34 -12.31
C GLY A 106 -7.96 4.64 -11.14
N TYR A 107 -9.25 4.34 -11.31
CA TYR A 107 -10.08 3.68 -10.31
C TYR A 107 -9.59 2.27 -9.95
N SER A 108 -9.03 1.52 -10.90
CA SER A 108 -8.52 0.17 -10.62
C SER A 108 -7.26 0.21 -9.75
N ALA A 109 -6.35 1.15 -10.01
CA ALA A 109 -5.12 1.32 -9.22
C ALA A 109 -5.42 1.65 -7.75
N ARG A 110 -6.35 2.59 -7.49
CA ARG A 110 -6.72 2.97 -6.11
C ARG A 110 -7.45 1.87 -5.36
N ARG A 111 -8.34 1.12 -6.04
CA ARG A 111 -8.99 -0.06 -5.44
C ARG A 111 -7.99 -1.15 -5.09
N LYS A 112 -7.00 -1.42 -5.96
CA LYS A 112 -5.96 -2.40 -5.68
C LYS A 112 -5.09 -2.00 -4.50
N GLN A 113 -4.82 -0.70 -4.33
CA GLN A 113 -4.13 -0.20 -3.14
C GLN A 113 -4.92 -0.50 -1.86
N ASP A 114 -6.23 -0.27 -1.86
CA ASP A 114 -7.10 -0.61 -0.72
C ASP A 114 -7.17 -2.13 -0.48
N ASP A 115 -7.26 -2.95 -1.54
CA ASP A 115 -7.27 -4.42 -1.43
C ASP A 115 -5.99 -4.96 -0.79
N VAL A 116 -4.82 -4.42 -1.17
CA VAL A 116 -3.52 -4.80 -0.60
C VAL A 116 -3.45 -4.44 0.88
N ILE A 117 -3.90 -3.23 1.25
CA ILE A 117 -3.94 -2.81 2.66
C ILE A 117 -4.86 -3.74 3.47
N LEU A 118 -6.06 -4.05 2.95
CA LEU A 118 -7.01 -4.92 3.64
C LEU A 118 -6.44 -6.32 3.85
N THR A 119 -5.81 -6.88 2.82
CA THR A 119 -5.18 -8.20 2.88
C THR A 119 -4.06 -8.21 3.91
N ALA A 120 -3.21 -7.18 3.90
CA ALA A 120 -2.10 -7.04 4.84
C ALA A 120 -2.56 -6.89 6.30
N CYS A 121 -3.73 -6.28 6.56
CA CYS A 121 -4.28 -6.17 7.91
C CYS A 121 -4.61 -7.53 8.56
N SER A 122 -4.89 -8.56 7.77
CA SER A 122 -5.22 -9.91 8.24
C SER A 122 -4.11 -10.95 8.02
N ALA A 123 -2.99 -10.55 7.44
CA ALA A 123 -1.90 -11.45 7.10
C ALA A 123 -0.86 -11.56 8.24
N ASP A 124 -0.07 -12.64 8.20
CA ASP A 124 1.07 -12.81 9.09
C ASP A 124 2.14 -11.73 8.81
N ALA A 125 2.74 -11.20 9.88
CA ALA A 125 3.76 -10.16 9.76
C ALA A 125 5.14 -10.78 9.53
N LEU A 126 5.86 -10.33 8.51
CA LEU A 126 7.25 -10.73 8.26
C LEU A 126 8.21 -9.94 9.16
N GLU A 127 9.02 -10.66 9.93
CA GLU A 127 10.08 -10.10 10.77
C GLU A 127 11.41 -10.07 9.98
N GLY A 128 12.31 -9.16 10.31
CA GLY A 128 13.56 -8.94 9.55
C GLY A 128 14.66 -9.96 9.79
N ASP A 129 14.35 -11.07 10.47
CA ASP A 129 15.14 -12.30 10.48
C ASP A 129 14.60 -13.37 9.51
N GLY A 130 13.52 -13.06 8.79
CA GLY A 130 12.85 -13.96 7.84
C GLY A 130 11.79 -14.86 8.47
N THR A 131 11.52 -14.74 9.77
CA THR A 131 10.44 -15.46 10.45
C THR A 131 9.11 -14.71 10.33
N THR A 132 7.99 -15.41 10.51
CA THR A 132 6.65 -14.81 10.51
C THR A 132 6.06 -14.80 11.91
N THR A 133 5.52 -13.64 12.31
CA THR A 133 4.65 -13.54 13.48
C THR A 133 3.21 -13.74 13.02
N ALA A 134 2.60 -14.85 13.45
CA ALA A 134 1.24 -15.18 13.07
C ALA A 134 0.23 -14.14 13.54
N PHE A 135 -0.77 -13.87 12.71
CA PHE A 135 -1.95 -13.11 13.13
C PHE A 135 -2.70 -13.91 14.20
N ASP A 136 -2.87 -13.33 15.40
CA ASP A 136 -3.49 -14.04 16.52
C ASP A 136 -4.98 -14.29 16.25
N ALA A 137 -5.44 -15.53 16.38
CA ALA A 137 -6.81 -15.94 16.12
C ALA A 137 -7.83 -15.25 17.06
N GLY A 138 -7.37 -14.68 18.18
CA GLY A 138 -8.18 -13.85 19.08
C GLY A 138 -8.44 -12.42 18.56
N GLN A 139 -7.69 -11.94 17.57
CA GLN A 139 -7.89 -10.63 16.95
C GLN A 139 -8.97 -10.72 15.86
N ILE A 140 -10.23 -10.75 16.28
CA ILE A 140 -11.37 -10.78 15.34
C ILE A 140 -11.51 -9.41 14.67
N VAL A 141 -11.02 -9.26 13.44
CA VAL A 141 -11.49 -8.20 12.54
C VAL A 141 -12.94 -8.57 12.19
N GLY A 142 -13.90 -7.91 12.84
CA GLY A 142 -15.32 -8.25 12.72
C GLY A 142 -15.79 -8.26 11.27
N VAL A 143 -16.07 -9.46 10.74
CA VAL A 143 -16.63 -9.69 9.39
C VAL A 143 -18.02 -9.02 9.22
N ALA A 144 -18.65 -8.57 10.31
CA ALA A 144 -19.98 -7.96 10.31
C ALA A 144 -20.06 -6.55 9.69
N CYS A 145 -18.95 -5.89 9.34
CA CYS A 145 -18.96 -4.58 8.69
C CYS A 145 -18.72 -4.63 7.16
N LEU A 146 -18.62 -5.81 6.53
CA LEU A 146 -18.59 -5.88 5.07
C LEU A 146 -20.02 -5.90 4.52
N ARG A 147 -20.68 -4.74 4.55
CA ARG A 147 -21.96 -4.55 3.85
C ARG A 147 -21.67 -4.08 2.43
N VAL A 148 -21.22 -4.99 1.57
CA VAL A 148 -21.37 -4.81 0.12
C VAL A 148 -22.76 -5.30 -0.24
N VAL A 149 -23.72 -4.38 -0.20
CA VAL A 149 -24.94 -4.51 -1.00
C VAL A 149 -24.50 -4.35 -2.46
N LEU A 150 -25.04 -5.23 -3.31
CA LEU A 150 -24.85 -5.31 -4.76
C LEU A 150 -24.71 -3.95 -5.46
#